data_AF-A0A085LG87-F1
#
_entry.id   AF-A0A085LG87-F1
#
_cell.length_a   1.000
_cell.length_b   1.000
_cell.length_c   1.000
_cell.angle_alpha   90.00
_cell.angle_beta   90.00
_cell.angle_gamma   90.00
#
_symmetry.space_group_name_H-M   'P 1'
#
loop_
_entity.id
_entity.type
_entity.pdbx_description
1 polymer ?
#
loop_
_entity_poly.entity_id
_entity_poly.type
_entity_poly.pdbx_seq_one_letter_code
_entity_poly.pdbx_strand_id
1 'polypeptide(L)'
;MTTRRVDALPDEHAGPILGLLEQVRAAAAPPAGDGGAWAAAEAGQVRVRTGYKAARRTLSAGQYAAHTLRLLALAQPEAEREPWTDALAHAGEPIGSWDWDVRMQGALDLRRTFKDLPDPLPESVRPARLVAAWLTHASGVGLVPVTARLATHVLELEPSDDLLAAAWYATHGDRLLAELTANGTPTSGAADGDEAHQRALLRTAVRGIFRAQLHTKVDLSARAGITRRTLDAWIA
;
A
#
# COMPACT_ATOMS: atom_id res chain seq x y z
N MET A 1 11.82 26.83 23.58
CA MET A 1 11.26 25.77 22.71
C MET A 1 11.46 24.42 23.40
N THR A 2 10.41 23.83 23.98
CA THR A 2 10.50 22.48 24.55
C THR A 2 10.59 21.47 23.41
N THR A 3 11.75 20.82 23.27
CA THR A 3 11.93 19.66 22.40
C THR A 3 10.88 18.61 22.79
N ARG A 4 9.86 18.41 21.95
CA ARG A 4 8.91 17.31 22.15
C ARG A 4 9.72 16.03 22.23
N ARG A 5 9.70 15.38 23.39
CA ARG A 5 10.31 14.07 23.59
C ARG A 5 9.59 13.11 22.64
N VAL A 6 10.37 12.54 21.72
CA VAL A 6 9.87 11.54 20.79
C VAL A 6 10.29 10.19 21.35
N ASP A 7 9.31 9.36 21.72
CA ASP A 7 9.56 8.08 22.36
C ASP A 7 9.84 6.98 21.33
N ALA A 8 10.41 5.86 21.77
CA ALA A 8 10.54 4.67 20.93
C ALA A 8 9.17 3.98 20.77
N LEU A 9 8.98 3.22 19.69
CA LEU A 9 7.80 2.35 19.60
C LEU A 9 7.83 1.36 20.78
N PRO A 10 6.69 1.08 21.44
CA PRO A 10 6.61 0.01 22.42
C PRO A 10 7.04 -1.33 21.81
N ASP A 11 7.82 -2.14 22.55
CA ASP A 11 8.40 -3.39 22.04
C ASP A 11 7.32 -4.37 21.54
N GLU A 12 6.20 -4.46 22.26
CA GLU A 12 5.02 -5.26 21.91
C GLU A 12 4.35 -4.87 20.58
N HIS A 13 4.61 -3.67 20.07
CA HIS A 13 4.08 -3.18 18.79
C HIS A 13 5.15 -3.10 17.71
N ALA A 14 6.42 -2.98 18.10
CA ALA A 14 7.53 -2.84 17.18
C ALA A 14 7.70 -4.07 16.28
N GLY A 15 7.60 -5.28 16.86
CA GLY A 15 7.80 -6.54 16.13
C GLY A 15 6.94 -6.68 14.87
N PRO A 16 5.59 -6.70 14.97
CA PRO A 16 4.72 -6.83 13.81
C PRO A 16 4.87 -5.70 12.79
N ILE A 17 5.07 -4.46 13.26
CA ILE A 17 5.26 -3.30 12.36
C ILE A 17 6.53 -3.45 11.54
N LEU A 18 7.65 -3.78 12.19
CA LEU A 18 8.94 -3.92 11.49
C LEU A 18 8.97 -5.17 10.61
N GLY A 19 8.45 -6.29 11.09
CA GLY A 19 8.38 -7.54 10.33
C GLY A 19 7.61 -7.41 9.02
N LEU A 20 6.43 -6.77 9.04
CA LEU A 20 5.67 -6.55 7.81
C LEU A 20 6.40 -5.60 6.83
N LEU A 21 7.04 -4.54 7.33
CA LEU A 21 7.80 -3.62 6.48
C LEU A 21 8.95 -4.33 5.76
N GLU A 22 9.67 -5.20 6.48
CA GLU A 22 10.77 -5.97 5.93
C GLU A 22 10.30 -6.94 4.85
N GLN A 23 9.25 -7.72 5.12
CA GLN A 23 8.69 -8.67 4.14
C GLN A 23 8.17 -7.95 2.89
N VAL A 24 7.38 -6.88 3.07
CA VAL A 24 6.81 -6.12 1.95
C VAL A 24 7.91 -5.48 1.10
N ARG A 25 8.94 -4.90 1.72
CA ARG A 25 10.06 -4.32 0.98
C ARG A 25 10.88 -5.40 0.26
N ALA A 26 11.11 -6.54 0.89
CA ALA A 26 11.82 -7.66 0.27
C ALA A 26 11.05 -8.20 -0.95
N ALA A 27 9.73 -8.37 -0.83
CA ALA A 27 8.88 -8.82 -1.91
C ALA A 27 8.83 -7.83 -3.09
N ALA A 28 8.84 -6.52 -2.82
CA ALA A 28 8.79 -5.49 -3.85
C ALA A 28 10.15 -5.15 -4.48
N ALA A 29 11.25 -5.68 -3.94
CA ALA A 29 12.61 -5.22 -4.19
C ALA A 29 12.90 -5.02 -5.70
N PRO A 30 13.53 -3.90 -6.08
CA PRO A 30 13.84 -3.65 -7.48
C PRO A 30 14.87 -4.64 -8.01
N PRO A 31 14.94 -4.85 -9.34
CA PRO A 31 16.10 -5.51 -9.94
C PRO A 31 17.36 -4.70 -9.59
N ALA A 32 18.45 -5.40 -9.27
CA ALA A 32 19.68 -4.80 -8.74
C ALA A 32 20.10 -3.53 -9.53
N GLY A 33 20.46 -2.46 -8.80
CA GLY A 33 20.94 -1.20 -9.39
C GLY A 33 19.88 -0.15 -9.69
N ASP A 34 18.88 0.08 -8.84
CA ASP A 34 17.72 0.96 -9.09
C ASP A 34 18.00 2.48 -9.17
N GLY A 35 19.24 2.91 -9.02
CA GLY A 35 19.61 4.33 -8.98
C GLY A 35 19.02 5.12 -7.79
N GLY A 36 18.47 4.43 -6.78
CA GLY A 36 17.85 5.04 -5.61
C GLY A 36 16.39 5.45 -5.77
N ALA A 37 15.73 5.17 -6.91
CA ALA A 37 14.35 5.58 -7.15
C ALA A 37 13.34 4.94 -6.16
N TRP A 38 13.53 3.68 -5.75
CA TRP A 38 12.66 3.05 -4.74
C TRP A 38 12.86 3.71 -3.38
N ALA A 39 14.11 3.97 -3.00
CA ALA A 39 14.42 4.64 -1.74
C ALA A 39 13.86 6.08 -1.71
N ALA A 40 13.91 6.80 -2.82
CA ALA A 40 13.31 8.12 -2.97
C ALA A 40 11.78 8.07 -2.83
N ALA A 41 11.12 7.11 -3.48
CA ALA A 41 9.68 6.92 -3.38
C ALA A 41 9.20 6.63 -1.95
N GLU A 42 9.94 5.82 -1.19
CA GLU A 42 9.68 5.57 0.24
C GLU A 42 9.98 6.81 1.09
N ALA A 43 11.03 7.56 0.76
CA ALA A 43 11.40 8.78 1.47
C ALA A 43 10.37 9.91 1.30
N GLY A 44 9.66 9.95 0.17
CA GLY A 44 8.56 10.87 -0.13
C GLY A 44 7.27 10.60 0.65
N GLN A 45 7.21 9.54 1.44
CA GLN A 45 6.03 9.20 2.25
C GLN A 45 5.76 10.27 3.32
N VAL A 46 4.48 10.64 3.44
CA VAL A 46 3.95 11.57 4.44
C VAL A 46 4.38 11.14 5.85
N ARG A 47 4.66 12.10 6.72
CA ARG A 47 5.02 11.84 8.12
C ARG A 47 3.82 12.16 9.00
N VAL A 48 3.17 11.13 9.53
CA VAL A 48 2.16 11.31 10.58
C VAL A 48 2.81 11.67 11.90
N ARG A 49 2.07 12.37 12.77
CA ARG A 49 2.52 12.69 14.12
C ARG A 49 2.01 11.61 15.05
N THR A 50 2.87 10.75 15.59
CA THR A 50 2.46 9.72 16.56
C THR A 50 3.06 9.93 17.95
N GLY A 51 4.03 10.83 18.08
CA GLY A 51 4.86 10.97 19.28
C GLY A 51 6.05 10.01 19.33
N TYR A 52 6.23 9.16 18.30
CA TYR A 52 7.28 8.12 18.27
C TYR A 52 8.32 8.30 17.15
N LYS A 53 9.53 7.77 17.35
CA LYS A 53 10.70 7.93 16.44
C LYS A 53 10.52 7.28 15.06
N ALA A 54 9.48 6.46 14.90
CA ALA A 54 9.24 5.64 13.72
C ALA A 54 7.90 5.95 13.03
N ALA A 55 7.39 7.18 13.13
CA ALA A 55 6.06 7.52 12.64
C ALA A 55 5.81 7.21 11.15
N ARG A 56 6.82 7.39 10.28
CA ARG A 56 6.74 6.98 8.85
C ARG A 56 6.65 5.45 8.70
N ARG A 57 7.37 4.69 9.52
CA ARG A 57 7.34 3.22 9.48
C ARG A 57 5.99 2.69 9.92
N THR A 58 5.44 3.22 11.01
CA THR A 58 4.06 2.94 11.44
C THR A 58 3.06 3.25 10.33
N LEU A 59 3.31 4.31 9.56
CA LEU A 59 2.46 4.69 8.45
C LEU A 59 2.46 3.67 7.32
N SER A 60 3.64 3.40 6.78
CA SER A 60 3.83 2.45 5.69
C SER A 60 3.30 1.08 6.08
N ALA A 61 3.58 0.60 7.30
CA ALA A 61 3.08 -0.69 7.77
C ALA A 61 1.53 -0.76 7.77
N GLY A 62 0.86 0.32 8.19
CA GLY A 62 -0.60 0.38 8.17
C GLY A 62 -1.18 0.35 6.77
N GLN A 63 -0.60 1.12 5.84
CA GLN A 63 -1.02 1.12 4.44
C GLN A 63 -0.73 -0.20 3.74
N TYR A 64 0.44 -0.79 3.96
CA TYR A 64 0.79 -2.11 3.44
C TYR A 64 -0.22 -3.14 3.91
N ALA A 65 -0.46 -3.22 5.22
CA ALA A 65 -1.39 -4.21 5.76
C ALA A 65 -2.82 -4.03 5.23
N ALA A 66 -3.31 -2.78 5.20
CA ALA A 66 -4.64 -2.47 4.67
C ALA A 66 -4.75 -2.80 3.17
N HIS A 67 -3.76 -2.45 2.36
CA HIS A 67 -3.74 -2.79 0.93
C HIS A 67 -3.60 -4.30 0.70
N THR A 68 -2.84 -5.04 1.51
CA THR A 68 -2.77 -6.50 1.44
C THR A 68 -4.16 -7.12 1.67
N LEU A 69 -4.88 -6.68 2.72
CA LEU A 69 -6.24 -7.17 2.99
C LEU A 69 -7.24 -6.78 1.88
N ARG A 70 -7.13 -5.57 1.34
CA ARG A 70 -7.90 -5.14 0.16
C ARG A 70 -7.63 -6.04 -1.05
N LEU A 71 -6.37 -6.34 -1.34
CA LEU A 71 -6.00 -7.16 -2.49
C LEU A 71 -6.44 -8.62 -2.32
N LEU A 72 -6.37 -9.15 -1.10
CA LEU A 72 -6.97 -10.45 -0.76
C LEU A 72 -8.50 -10.44 -0.97
N ALA A 73 -9.19 -9.37 -0.58
CA ALA A 73 -10.63 -9.23 -0.82
C ALA A 73 -10.95 -9.14 -2.33
N LEU A 74 -10.15 -8.41 -3.11
CA LEU A 74 -10.26 -8.35 -4.58
C LEU A 74 -9.99 -9.69 -5.26
N ALA A 75 -9.14 -10.54 -4.69
CA ALA A 75 -8.84 -11.85 -5.24
C ALA A 75 -9.98 -12.86 -5.03
N GLN A 76 -10.91 -12.61 -4.09
CA GLN A 76 -12.07 -13.48 -3.89
C GLN A 76 -13.03 -13.38 -5.09
N PRO A 77 -13.64 -14.49 -5.55
CA PRO A 77 -14.67 -14.46 -6.59
C PRO A 77 -15.84 -13.57 -6.19
N GLU A 78 -16.32 -12.71 -7.11
CA GLU A 78 -17.38 -11.74 -6.82
C GLU A 78 -18.66 -12.39 -6.27
N ALA A 79 -19.01 -13.57 -6.78
CA ALA A 79 -20.18 -14.34 -6.32
C ALA A 79 -20.07 -14.85 -4.87
N GLU A 80 -18.87 -14.87 -4.29
CA GLU A 80 -18.58 -15.36 -2.94
C GLU A 80 -18.28 -14.21 -1.97
N ARG A 81 -18.24 -12.96 -2.45
CA ARG A 81 -17.91 -11.81 -1.60
C ARG A 81 -19.10 -11.40 -0.73
N GLU A 82 -18.89 -11.52 0.56
CA GLU A 82 -19.73 -10.87 1.56
C GLU A 82 -19.69 -9.33 1.42
N PRO A 83 -20.72 -8.60 1.86
CA PRO A 83 -20.80 -7.14 1.69
C PRO A 83 -19.60 -6.36 2.26
N TRP A 84 -19.05 -6.80 3.40
CA TRP A 84 -17.87 -6.16 4.00
C TRP A 84 -16.57 -6.47 3.25
N THR A 85 -16.49 -7.64 2.60
CA THR A 85 -15.37 -8.01 1.74
C THR A 85 -15.39 -7.17 0.48
N ASP A 86 -16.56 -7.01 -0.14
CA ASP A 86 -16.71 -6.17 -1.32
C ASP A 86 -16.40 -4.69 -1.03
N ALA A 87 -16.90 -4.15 0.08
CA ALA A 87 -16.57 -2.78 0.49
C ALA A 87 -15.06 -2.61 0.76
N LEU A 88 -14.40 -3.59 1.36
CA LEU A 88 -12.94 -3.57 1.58
C LEU A 88 -12.16 -3.62 0.26
N ALA A 89 -12.59 -4.44 -0.70
CA ALA A 89 -11.99 -4.54 -2.03
C ALA A 89 -11.93 -3.18 -2.75
N HIS A 90 -12.96 -2.34 -2.52
CA HIS A 90 -13.10 -1.03 -3.13
C HIS A 90 -12.59 0.15 -2.27
N ALA A 91 -12.05 -0.12 -1.08
CA ALA A 91 -11.53 0.90 -0.16
C ALA A 91 -10.14 1.46 -0.54
N GLY A 92 -9.75 1.41 -1.81
CA GLY A 92 -8.40 1.79 -2.25
C GLY A 92 -8.04 3.25 -1.95
N GLU A 93 -8.95 4.17 -2.29
CA GLU A 93 -8.78 5.61 -2.05
C GLU A 93 -8.64 5.96 -0.56
N PRO A 94 -9.56 5.55 0.36
CA PRO A 94 -9.42 5.87 1.77
C PRO A 94 -8.18 5.25 2.42
N ILE A 95 -7.73 4.08 1.98
CA ILE A 95 -6.48 3.47 2.48
C ILE A 95 -5.26 4.29 2.05
N GLY A 96 -5.23 4.75 0.79
CA GLY A 96 -4.15 5.57 0.24
C GLY A 96 -4.12 7.01 0.78
N SER A 97 -5.25 7.52 1.26
CA SER A 97 -5.43 8.92 1.65
C SER A 97 -4.94 9.24 3.08
N TRP A 98 -4.46 10.47 3.24
CA TRP A 98 -4.19 11.14 4.52
C TRP A 98 -5.17 12.25 4.84
N ASP A 99 -6.08 12.55 3.91
CA ASP A 99 -7.19 13.43 4.19
C ASP A 99 -8.09 12.76 5.23
N TRP A 100 -8.33 13.47 6.34
CA TRP A 100 -9.08 12.94 7.46
C TRP A 100 -10.53 12.62 7.09
N ASP A 101 -11.15 13.45 6.27
CA ASP A 101 -12.55 13.30 5.88
C ASP A 101 -12.70 12.09 4.96
N VAL A 102 -11.80 11.92 3.99
CA VAL A 102 -11.76 10.72 3.11
C VAL A 102 -11.58 9.45 3.94
N ARG A 103 -10.64 9.43 4.89
CA ARG A 103 -10.41 8.26 5.74
C ARG A 103 -11.61 7.95 6.64
N MET A 104 -12.17 8.98 7.28
CA MET A 104 -13.32 8.82 8.17
C MET A 104 -14.54 8.31 7.41
N GLN A 105 -14.80 8.87 6.23
CA GLN A 105 -15.88 8.40 5.37
C GLN A 105 -15.67 6.93 4.97
N GLY A 106 -14.46 6.54 4.54
CA GLY A 106 -14.13 5.15 4.25
C GLY A 106 -14.31 4.21 5.46
N ALA A 107 -13.99 4.68 6.67
CA ALA A 107 -14.24 3.91 7.90
C ALA A 107 -15.75 3.71 8.16
N LEU A 108 -16.56 4.75 7.93
CA LEU A 108 -18.01 4.68 8.05
C LEU A 108 -18.63 3.76 6.99
N ASP A 109 -18.15 3.82 5.75
CA ASP A 109 -18.60 2.96 4.65
C ASP A 109 -18.33 1.49 4.95
N LEU A 110 -17.11 1.15 5.40
CA LEU A 110 -16.82 -0.21 5.86
C LEU A 110 -17.74 -0.60 7.02
N ARG A 111 -17.88 0.26 8.03
CA ARG A 111 -18.68 -0.05 9.21
C ARG A 111 -20.16 -0.26 8.90
N ARG A 112 -20.73 0.44 7.91
CA ARG A 112 -22.12 0.26 7.47
C ARG A 112 -22.41 -1.18 7.04
N THR A 113 -21.42 -1.90 6.52
CA THR A 113 -21.59 -3.28 6.02
C THR A 113 -21.70 -4.34 7.11
N PHE A 114 -21.28 -4.05 8.35
CA PHE A 114 -21.21 -5.05 9.42
C PHE A 114 -21.75 -4.59 10.78
N LYS A 115 -22.05 -3.31 10.97
CA LYS A 115 -22.43 -2.77 12.30
C LYS A 115 -23.73 -3.34 12.88
N ASP A 116 -24.62 -3.83 12.03
CA ASP A 116 -25.96 -4.31 12.41
C ASP A 116 -26.03 -5.85 12.42
N LEU A 117 -24.89 -6.54 12.25
CA LEU A 117 -24.81 -7.99 12.35
C LEU A 117 -25.01 -8.45 13.81
N PRO A 118 -25.68 -9.59 14.04
CA PRO A 118 -25.86 -10.13 15.37
C PRO A 118 -24.54 -10.62 15.96
N ASP A 119 -24.44 -10.60 17.29
CA ASP A 119 -23.32 -11.22 17.99
C ASP A 119 -23.52 -12.74 18.12
N PRO A 120 -22.43 -13.55 18.02
CA PRO A 120 -21.07 -13.12 17.71
C PRO A 120 -20.89 -12.81 16.21
N LEU A 121 -20.10 -11.77 15.91
CA LEU A 121 -19.76 -11.41 14.53
C LEU A 121 -19.00 -12.54 13.80
N PRO A 122 -19.26 -12.77 12.50
CA PRO A 122 -18.49 -13.72 11.70
C PRO A 122 -17.01 -13.34 11.63
N GLU A 123 -16.14 -14.35 11.62
CA GLU A 123 -14.68 -14.13 11.54
C GLU A 123 -14.26 -13.42 10.25
N SER A 124 -14.97 -13.67 9.15
CA SER A 124 -14.74 -13.04 7.84
C SER A 124 -14.91 -11.52 7.85
N VAL A 125 -15.57 -10.94 8.86
CA VAL A 125 -15.69 -9.48 9.04
C VAL A 125 -14.39 -8.87 9.59
N ARG A 126 -13.53 -9.67 10.23
CA ARG A 126 -12.33 -9.19 10.95
C ARG A 126 -11.43 -8.28 10.09
N PRO A 127 -11.11 -8.59 8.82
CA PRO A 127 -10.30 -7.71 7.97
C PRO A 127 -10.92 -6.31 7.82
N ALA A 128 -12.21 -6.24 7.46
CA ALA A 128 -12.92 -4.98 7.27
C ALA A 128 -12.99 -4.14 8.56
N ARG A 129 -13.20 -4.79 9.72
CA ARG A 129 -13.18 -4.13 11.04
C ARG A 129 -11.82 -3.53 11.39
N LEU A 130 -10.74 -4.28 11.16
CA LEU A 130 -9.39 -3.82 11.45
C LEU A 130 -9.03 -2.61 10.57
N VAL A 131 -9.35 -2.66 9.28
CA VAL A 131 -9.13 -1.53 8.37
C VAL A 131 -9.99 -0.32 8.75
N ALA A 132 -11.27 -0.50 9.05
CA ALA A 132 -12.14 0.58 9.50
C ALA A 132 -11.61 1.24 10.78
N ALA A 133 -11.16 0.45 11.76
CA ALA A 133 -10.57 0.97 13.00
C ALA A 133 -9.23 1.70 12.78
N TRP A 134 -8.44 1.28 11.79
CA TRP A 134 -7.21 1.98 11.44
C TRP A 134 -7.48 3.29 10.69
N LEU A 135 -8.49 3.33 9.82
CA LEU A 135 -8.89 4.53 9.07
C LEU A 135 -9.33 5.68 10.00
N THR A 136 -9.95 5.37 11.15
CA THR A 136 -10.30 6.38 12.16
C THR A 136 -9.11 6.97 12.93
N HIS A 137 -7.88 6.64 12.54
CA HIS A 137 -6.67 7.21 13.12
C HIS A 137 -5.79 7.79 12.00
N ALA A 138 -5.51 9.09 12.07
CA ALA A 138 -4.54 9.78 11.19
C ALA A 138 -3.30 10.29 11.95
N SER A 139 -3.37 10.34 13.29
CA SER A 139 -2.26 10.78 14.15
C SER A 139 -2.45 10.31 15.59
N GLY A 140 -1.46 10.58 16.44
CA GLY A 140 -1.48 10.32 17.87
C GLY A 140 -1.02 8.93 18.27
N VAL A 141 -1.02 8.70 19.58
CA VAL A 141 -0.57 7.45 20.21
C VAL A 141 -1.48 6.26 19.90
N GLY A 142 -2.76 6.52 19.60
CA GLY A 142 -3.73 5.48 19.24
C GLY A 142 -3.47 4.81 17.88
N LEU A 143 -2.73 5.46 16.97
CA LEU A 143 -2.40 4.92 15.65
C LEU A 143 -1.47 3.70 15.74
N VAL A 144 -0.52 3.67 16.70
CA VAL A 144 0.45 2.59 16.83
C VAL A 144 -0.20 1.23 17.11
N PRO A 145 -1.05 1.07 18.15
CA PRO A 145 -1.67 -0.22 18.43
C PRO A 145 -2.64 -0.69 17.34
N VAL A 146 -3.39 0.22 16.68
CA VAL A 146 -4.26 -0.19 15.56
C VAL A 146 -3.44 -0.68 14.36
N THR A 147 -2.31 -0.02 14.05
CA THR A 147 -1.38 -0.49 13.01
C THR A 147 -0.76 -1.84 13.38
N ALA A 148 -0.29 -2.01 14.63
CA ALA A 148 0.33 -3.26 15.07
C ALA A 148 -0.65 -4.44 14.97
N ARG A 149 -1.92 -4.26 15.36
CA ARG A 149 -2.97 -5.28 15.19
C ARG A 149 -3.22 -5.63 13.73
N LEU A 150 -3.26 -4.62 12.85
CA LEU A 150 -3.45 -4.83 11.41
C LEU A 150 -2.27 -5.60 10.80
N ALA A 151 -1.04 -5.22 11.15
CA ALA A 151 0.18 -5.88 10.70
C ALA A 151 0.28 -7.33 11.22
N THR A 152 -0.06 -7.55 12.50
CA THR A 152 -0.11 -8.90 13.08
C THR A 152 -1.06 -9.79 12.29
N HIS A 153 -2.28 -9.30 12.01
CA HIS A 153 -3.26 -10.08 11.26
C HIS A 153 -2.77 -10.44 9.85
N VAL A 154 -2.11 -9.51 9.15
CA VAL A 154 -1.56 -9.80 7.82
C VAL A 154 -0.42 -10.82 7.87
N LEU A 155 0.46 -10.74 8.86
CA LEU A 155 1.53 -11.71 9.05
C LEU A 155 0.98 -13.11 9.35
N GLU A 156 -0.10 -13.23 10.12
CA GLU A 156 -0.80 -14.49 10.41
C GLU A 156 -1.44 -15.13 9.17
N LEU A 157 -1.79 -14.34 8.15
CA LEU A 157 -2.40 -14.83 6.91
C LEU A 157 -1.38 -15.40 5.91
N GLU A 158 -0.07 -15.17 6.14
CA GLU A 158 1.02 -15.61 5.26
C GLU A 158 0.73 -15.36 3.76
N PRO A 159 0.43 -14.10 3.36
CA PRO A 159 0.15 -13.78 1.96
C PRO A 159 1.38 -14.05 1.08
N SER A 160 1.13 -14.36 -0.19
CA SER A 160 2.21 -14.52 -1.16
C SER A 160 3.02 -13.23 -1.37
N ASP A 161 4.29 -13.39 -1.75
CA ASP A 161 5.18 -12.26 -2.07
C ASP A 161 4.59 -11.35 -3.15
N ASP A 162 3.86 -11.89 -4.14
CA ASP A 162 3.20 -11.08 -5.16
C ASP A 162 2.16 -10.10 -4.59
N LEU A 163 1.42 -10.51 -3.55
CA LEU A 163 0.45 -9.65 -2.87
C LEU A 163 1.14 -8.60 -2.00
N LEU A 164 2.20 -8.99 -1.30
CA LEU A 164 3.01 -8.07 -0.50
C LEU A 164 3.68 -7.01 -1.39
N ALA A 165 4.25 -7.43 -2.52
CA ALA A 165 4.81 -6.54 -3.52
C ALA A 165 3.75 -5.57 -4.06
N ALA A 166 2.57 -6.07 -4.44
CA ALA A 166 1.46 -5.23 -4.91
C ALA A 166 1.01 -4.20 -3.84
N ALA A 167 1.03 -4.55 -2.55
CA ALA A 167 0.73 -3.62 -1.46
C ALA A 167 1.79 -2.51 -1.31
N TRP A 168 3.07 -2.82 -1.55
CA TRP A 168 4.12 -1.80 -1.64
C TRP A 168 3.84 -0.83 -2.79
N TYR A 169 3.56 -1.34 -3.99
CA TYR A 169 3.26 -0.53 -5.17
C TYR A 169 1.97 0.28 -5.02
N ALA A 170 0.97 -0.24 -4.31
CA ALA A 170 -0.23 0.52 -3.96
C ALA A 170 0.10 1.79 -3.15
N THR A 171 1.14 1.72 -2.32
CA THR A 171 1.51 2.80 -1.39
C THR A 171 2.53 3.78 -1.99
N HIS A 172 3.48 3.27 -2.78
CA HIS A 172 4.63 4.03 -3.28
C HIS A 172 4.70 4.16 -4.80
N GLY A 173 3.91 3.39 -5.53
CA GLY A 173 4.03 3.25 -6.99
C GLY A 173 3.87 4.55 -7.76
N ASP A 174 2.93 5.40 -7.38
CA ASP A 174 2.75 6.71 -8.04
C ASP A 174 3.99 7.60 -7.90
N ARG A 175 4.60 7.63 -6.72
CA ARG A 175 5.84 8.41 -6.49
C ARG A 175 6.99 7.77 -7.26
N LEU A 176 7.08 6.45 -7.25
CA LEU A 176 8.10 5.73 -8.00
C LEU A 176 8.00 6.02 -9.51
N LEU A 177 6.80 6.03 -10.08
CA LEU A 177 6.61 6.40 -11.48
C LEU A 177 7.08 7.82 -11.76
N ALA A 178 6.76 8.78 -10.89
CA ALA A 178 7.24 10.14 -11.01
C ALA A 178 8.78 10.21 -10.99
N GLU A 179 9.44 9.51 -10.06
CA GLU A 179 10.91 9.44 -9.99
C GLU A 179 11.52 8.83 -11.26
N LEU A 180 10.95 7.73 -11.78
CA LEU A 180 11.47 7.04 -12.95
C LEU A 180 11.23 7.78 -14.27
N THR A 181 10.27 8.70 -14.32
CA THR A 181 9.87 9.42 -15.54
C THR A 181 10.29 10.89 -15.55
N ALA A 182 10.83 11.42 -14.44
CA ALA A 182 11.23 12.83 -14.30
C ALA A 182 12.20 13.32 -15.39
N ASN A 183 13.03 12.42 -15.95
CA ASN A 183 14.03 12.74 -16.98
C ASN A 183 13.62 12.31 -18.40
N GLY A 184 12.34 11.99 -18.62
CA GLY A 184 11.81 11.50 -19.90
C GLY A 184 11.74 9.97 -20.00
N THR A 185 10.80 9.48 -20.81
CA THR A 185 10.58 8.04 -21.03
C THR A 185 11.58 7.50 -22.07
N PRO A 186 12.27 6.38 -21.83
CA PRO A 186 13.15 5.77 -22.85
C PRO A 186 12.37 5.47 -24.14
N THR A 187 12.81 6.04 -25.27
CA THR A 187 12.17 5.86 -26.58
C THR A 187 12.50 4.50 -27.20
N SER A 188 11.65 4.03 -28.13
CA SER A 188 11.88 2.76 -28.84
C SER A 188 13.04 2.89 -29.84
N GLY A 189 14.23 2.43 -29.46
CA GLY A 189 15.43 2.33 -30.30
C GLY A 189 16.43 1.32 -29.72
N ALA A 190 17.61 1.17 -30.33
CA ALA A 190 18.73 0.45 -29.72
C ALA A 190 19.23 1.28 -28.52
N ALA A 191 18.67 0.98 -27.36
CA ALA A 191 19.02 1.61 -26.10
C ALA A 191 20.47 1.34 -25.75
N ASP A 192 21.18 2.36 -25.24
CA ASP A 192 22.41 2.12 -24.50
C ASP A 192 22.13 1.32 -23.21
N GLY A 193 23.18 0.91 -22.51
CA GLY A 193 23.04 0.08 -21.30
C GLY A 193 22.16 0.72 -20.22
N ASP A 194 22.19 2.05 -20.13
CA ASP A 194 21.47 2.83 -19.12
C ASP A 194 19.98 2.96 -19.48
N GLU A 195 19.64 3.21 -20.75
CA GLU A 195 18.25 3.24 -21.23
C GLU A 195 17.57 1.86 -21.13
N ALA A 196 18.29 0.78 -21.41
CA ALA A 196 17.77 -0.58 -21.30
C ALA A 196 17.43 -0.93 -19.84
N HIS A 197 18.31 -0.53 -18.91
CA HIS A 197 18.13 -0.70 -17.48
C HIS A 197 16.99 0.15 -16.92
N GLN A 198 16.92 1.44 -17.28
CA GLN A 198 15.81 2.32 -16.89
C GLN A 198 14.47 1.79 -17.40
N ARG A 199 14.43 1.25 -18.62
CA ARG A 199 13.23 0.62 -19.18
C ARG A 199 12.82 -0.64 -18.43
N ALA A 200 13.78 -1.44 -17.94
CA ALA A 200 13.50 -2.60 -17.10
C ALA A 200 12.90 -2.19 -15.74
N LEU A 201 13.46 -1.16 -15.10
CA LEU A 201 12.92 -0.58 -13.86
C LEU A 201 11.49 -0.06 -14.05
N LEU A 202 11.25 0.71 -15.12
CA LEU A 202 9.92 1.23 -15.44
C LEU A 202 8.91 0.10 -15.71
N ARG A 203 9.34 -0.96 -16.43
CA ARG A 203 8.49 -2.15 -16.65
C ARG A 203 8.12 -2.82 -15.34
N THR A 204 9.07 -3.01 -14.43
CA THR A 204 8.82 -3.60 -13.10
C THR A 204 7.84 -2.76 -12.30
N ALA A 205 8.04 -1.43 -12.26
CA ALA A 205 7.12 -0.52 -11.59
C ALA A 205 5.70 -0.58 -12.17
N VAL A 206 5.56 -0.54 -13.50
CA VAL A 206 4.27 -0.63 -14.19
C VAL A 206 3.54 -1.94 -13.87
N ARG A 207 4.25 -3.08 -13.88
CA ARG A 207 3.68 -4.38 -13.50
C ARG A 207 3.18 -4.38 -12.05
N GLY A 208 4.00 -3.88 -11.13
CA GLY A 208 3.65 -3.79 -9.71
C GLY A 208 2.41 -2.92 -9.47
N ILE A 209 2.35 -1.75 -10.11
CA ILE A 209 1.23 -0.80 -9.98
C ILE A 209 -0.04 -1.35 -10.63
N PHE A 210 0.08 -2.04 -11.75
CA PHE A 210 -1.07 -2.73 -12.35
C PHE A 210 -1.64 -3.79 -11.41
N ARG A 211 -0.79 -4.61 -10.78
CA ARG A 211 -1.18 -5.62 -9.78
C ARG A 211 -1.81 -5.01 -8.52
N ALA A 212 -1.45 -3.76 -8.16
CA ALA A 212 -2.06 -3.04 -7.05
C ALA A 212 -3.53 -2.63 -7.30
N GLN A 213 -4.00 -2.68 -8.56
CA GLN A 213 -5.37 -2.39 -8.97
C GLN A 213 -5.90 -1.03 -8.46
N LEU A 214 -5.06 0.02 -8.49
CA LEU A 214 -5.47 1.39 -8.13
C LEU A 214 -5.74 2.29 -9.34
N HIS A 215 -5.30 1.89 -10.52
CA HIS A 215 -5.42 2.69 -11.74
C HIS A 215 -6.08 1.89 -12.85
N THR A 216 -6.85 2.58 -13.67
CA THR A 216 -7.22 1.99 -14.96
C THR A 216 -5.95 1.86 -15.81
N LYS A 217 -5.98 0.93 -16.75
CA LYS A 217 -4.88 0.80 -17.72
C LYS A 217 -4.68 2.10 -18.54
N VAL A 218 -5.70 2.96 -18.69
CA VAL A 218 -5.57 4.24 -19.40
C VAL A 218 -4.72 5.20 -18.55
N ASP A 219 -5.09 5.38 -17.29
CA ASP A 219 -4.37 6.26 -16.36
C ASP A 219 -2.92 5.82 -16.16
N LEU A 220 -2.71 4.50 -16.02
CA LEU A 220 -1.37 3.95 -15.84
C LEU A 220 -0.47 4.20 -17.06
N SER A 221 -0.99 4.02 -18.28
CA SER A 221 -0.22 4.29 -19.50
C SER A 221 0.15 5.76 -19.63
N ALA A 222 -0.78 6.67 -19.29
CA ALA A 222 -0.54 8.11 -19.31
C ALA A 222 0.52 8.52 -18.27
N ARG A 223 0.41 8.03 -17.04
CA ARG A 223 1.36 8.31 -15.95
C ARG A 223 2.76 7.77 -16.20
N ALA A 224 2.85 6.58 -16.80
CA ALA A 224 4.14 5.99 -17.16
C ALA A 224 4.74 6.58 -18.45
N GLY A 225 4.03 7.49 -19.14
CA GLY A 225 4.49 8.09 -20.39
C GLY A 225 4.70 7.05 -21.50
N ILE A 226 3.88 6.00 -21.56
CA ILE A 226 3.97 4.91 -22.53
C ILE A 226 2.66 4.73 -23.30
N THR A 227 2.73 4.13 -24.48
CA THR A 227 1.52 3.79 -25.25
C THR A 227 0.74 2.66 -24.59
N ARG A 228 -0.57 2.58 -24.88
CA ARG A 228 -1.39 1.47 -24.42
C ARG A 228 -0.90 0.11 -24.92
N ARG A 229 -0.45 0.04 -26.17
CA ARG A 229 0.16 -1.18 -26.74
C ARG A 229 1.38 -1.62 -25.94
N THR A 230 2.24 -0.68 -25.54
CA THR A 230 3.42 -0.96 -24.72
C THR A 230 3.01 -1.47 -23.33
N LEU A 231 2.01 -0.83 -22.71
CA LEU A 231 1.47 -1.28 -21.44
C LEU A 231 0.95 -2.73 -21.53
N ASP A 232 0.09 -3.03 -22.50
CA ASP A 232 -0.50 -4.38 -22.65
C ASP A 232 0.59 -5.43 -22.89
N ALA A 233 1.65 -5.11 -23.65
CA ALA A 233 2.81 -6.00 -23.83
C ALA A 233 3.64 -6.20 -22.55
N TRP A 234 3.63 -5.24 -21.62
CA TRP A 234 4.36 -5.36 -20.36
C TRP A 234 3.58 -6.13 -19.31
N ILE A 235 2.25 -6.04 -19.29
CA ILE A 235 1.42 -6.67 -18.26
C ILE A 235 0.84 -8.04 -18.67
N ALA A 236 1.02 -8.45 -19.93
CA ALA A 236 0.81 -9.82 -20.38
C ALA A 236 1.86 -10.76 -19.76
#